data_AF-F8NG77-F1
#
_entry.id   AF-F8NG77-F1
#
_cell.length_a   1.000
_cell.length_b   1.000
_cell.length_c   1.000
_cell.angle_alpha   90.00
_cell.angle_beta   90.00
_cell.angle_gamma   90.00
#
_symmetry.space_group_name_H-M   'P 1'
#
loop_
_entity.id
_entity.type
_entity.pdbx_description
1 polymer ?
#
loop_
_entity_poly.entity_id
_entity_poly.type
_entity_poly.pdbx_seq_one_letter_code
_entity_poly.pdbx_strand_id
1 'polypeptide(L)'
;MDDVIPDLHNLAPIYLFLLIAGGQVGLPIIAFTYVFSKRISRCSTIINYCVTWIIYSVVYSLYFYGGGRKASQQLCVVQASLIQGAPPMAVVASLSVVISTWSTFHWQDHDHPFIDRIPRPLWFFMILAPPYIVLFMFSLAFGLFNIGKGLARPTNGLYCSIWLEPDSM
;
A
#
# COMPACT_ATOMS: atom_id res chain seq x y z
N MET A 1 21.50 -24.09 -5.95
CA MET A 1 22.04 -22.98 -5.16
C MET A 1 21.05 -22.79 -4.03
N ASP A 2 21.43 -23.17 -2.82
CA ASP A 2 20.62 -22.87 -1.64
C ASP A 2 20.62 -21.35 -1.46
N ASP A 3 19.51 -20.70 -1.84
CA ASP A 3 19.27 -19.31 -1.48
C ASP A 3 19.23 -19.26 0.05
N VAL A 4 20.36 -18.90 0.66
CA VAL A 4 20.46 -18.63 2.10
C VAL A 4 19.65 -17.37 2.36
N ILE A 5 18.38 -17.56 2.66
CA ILE A 5 17.47 -16.48 3.01
C ILE A 5 17.97 -15.87 4.33
N PRO A 6 18.32 -14.58 4.36
CA PRO A 6 18.86 -13.96 5.56
C PRO A 6 17.76 -13.88 6.64
N ASP A 7 18.07 -14.34 7.86
CA ASP A 7 17.17 -14.22 9.00
C ASP A 7 17.19 -12.76 9.52
N LEU A 8 16.10 -12.03 9.30
CA LEU A 8 15.95 -10.62 9.70
C LEU A 8 15.12 -10.47 10.98
N HIS A 9 14.92 -11.53 11.76
CA HIS A 9 14.12 -11.47 12.99
C HIS A 9 14.62 -10.40 13.97
N ASN A 10 15.93 -10.14 14.03
CA ASN A 10 16.50 -9.11 14.90
C ASN A 10 16.13 -7.67 14.49
N LEU A 11 15.72 -7.45 13.24
CA LEU A 11 15.27 -6.14 12.74
C LEU A 11 13.75 -5.94 12.88
N ALA A 12 13.00 -7.00 13.20
CA ALA A 12 11.56 -6.93 13.44
C ALA A 12 11.10 -5.78 14.34
N PRO A 13 11.72 -5.50 15.51
CA PRO A 13 11.27 -4.41 16.37
C PRO A 13 11.45 -3.04 15.73
N ILE A 14 12.56 -2.79 15.04
CA ILE A 14 12.83 -1.53 14.35
C ILE A 14 11.88 -1.37 13.16
N TYR A 15 11.68 -2.45 12.41
CA TYR A 15 10.77 -2.51 11.27
C TYR A 15 9.33 -2.19 11.68
N LEU A 16 8.82 -2.86 12.72
CA LEU A 16 7.50 -2.62 13.27
C LEU A 16 7.37 -1.22 13.87
N PHE A 17 8.38 -0.76 14.60
CA PHE A 17 8.38 0.59 15.16
C PHE A 17 8.21 1.62 14.05
N LEU A 18 8.94 1.49 12.94
CA LEU A 18 8.86 2.43 11.83
C LEU A 18 7.50 2.36 11.11
N LEU A 19 6.94 1.17 10.92
CA LEU A 19 5.62 0.97 10.33
C LEU A 19 4.48 1.53 11.18
N ILE A 20 4.54 1.33 12.50
CA ILE A 20 3.51 1.77 13.45
C ILE A 20 3.67 3.26 13.75
N ALA A 21 4.86 3.70 14.16
CA ALA A 21 5.11 5.11 14.49
C ALA A 21 4.97 6.00 13.26
N GLY A 22 5.54 5.61 12.13
CA GLY A 22 5.44 6.38 10.88
C GLY A 22 4.06 6.25 10.24
N GLY A 23 3.64 5.01 9.99
CA GLY A 23 2.44 4.74 9.21
C GLY A 23 1.13 4.86 10.00
N GLN A 24 1.02 4.20 11.15
CA GLN A 24 -0.23 4.15 11.91
C GLN A 24 -0.43 5.30 12.90
N VAL A 25 0.62 6.02 13.28
CA VAL A 25 0.53 7.15 14.22
C VAL A 25 0.82 8.47 13.52
N GLY A 26 1.98 8.59 12.87
CA GLY A 26 2.41 9.83 12.21
C GLY A 26 1.47 10.28 11.10
N LEU A 27 1.09 9.38 10.19
CA LEU A 27 0.20 9.73 9.08
C LEU A 27 -1.23 10.10 9.50
N PRO A 28 -1.91 9.40 10.42
CA PRO A 28 -3.20 9.87 10.88
C PRO A 28 -3.11 11.21 11.62
N ILE A 29 -2.04 11.48 12.38
CA ILE A 29 -1.84 12.82 12.98
C ILE A 29 -1.76 13.88 11.88
N ILE A 30 -1.01 13.62 10.81
CA ILE A 30 -0.93 14.52 9.66
C ILE A 30 -2.31 14.68 9.02
N ALA A 31 -3.01 13.58 8.73
CA ALA A 31 -4.35 13.61 8.14
C ALA A 31 -5.34 14.41 9.01
N PHE A 32 -5.34 14.20 10.33
CA PHE A 32 -6.14 14.97 11.28
C PHE A 32 -5.77 16.46 11.27
N THR A 33 -4.48 16.78 11.27
CA THR A 33 -4.00 18.17 11.20
C THR A 33 -4.53 18.86 9.93
N TYR A 34 -4.52 18.16 8.79
CA TYR A 34 -5.09 18.68 7.54
C TYR A 34 -6.61 18.85 7.60
N VAL A 35 -7.34 17.93 8.24
CA VAL A 35 -8.81 18.02 8.39
C VAL A 35 -9.22 19.17 9.32
N PHE A 36 -8.48 19.39 10.41
CA PHE A 36 -8.78 20.44 11.39
C PHE A 36 -8.26 21.83 10.98
N SER A 37 -7.28 21.89 10.08
CA SER A 37 -6.78 23.17 9.55
C SER A 37 -7.78 23.78 8.56
N LYS A 38 -8.62 24.70 9.06
CA LYS A 38 -9.58 25.48 8.24
C LYS A 38 -8.95 26.30 7.10
N ARG A 39 -7.62 26.46 7.10
CA ARG A 39 -6.88 27.26 6.13
C ARG A 39 -6.46 26.49 4.88
N ILE A 40 -6.45 25.16 4.94
CA ILE A 40 -6.04 24.32 3.83
C ILE A 40 -7.31 23.77 3.18
N SER A 41 -7.61 24.27 1.98
CA SER A 41 -8.68 23.73 1.15
C SER A 41 -8.53 22.20 1.09
N ARG A 42 -9.56 21.47 1.51
CA ARG A 42 -9.56 20.02 1.79
C ARG A 42 -8.88 19.24 0.66
N CYS A 43 -7.59 18.95 0.81
CA CYS A 43 -6.82 18.29 -0.24
C CYS A 43 -7.07 16.78 -0.13
N SER A 44 -8.18 16.32 -0.72
CA SER A 44 -8.61 14.92 -0.71
C SER A 44 -7.49 13.95 -1.13
N THR A 45 -6.58 14.39 -2.00
CA THR A 45 -5.44 13.60 -2.47
C THR A 45 -4.42 13.32 -1.35
N ILE A 46 -4.17 14.28 -0.45
CA ILE A 46 -3.23 14.08 0.68
C ILE A 46 -3.83 13.09 1.69
N ILE A 47 -5.12 13.23 1.99
CA ILE A 47 -5.83 12.28 2.86
C ILE A 47 -5.79 10.88 2.26
N ASN A 48 -6.02 10.76 0.95
CA ASN A 48 -5.92 9.49 0.24
C ASN A 48 -4.53 8.86 0.35
N TYR A 49 -3.48 9.67 0.16
CA TYR A 49 -2.10 9.23 0.34
C TYR A 49 -1.86 8.71 1.75
N CYS A 50 -2.26 9.44 2.79
CA CYS A 50 -2.17 8.98 4.17
C CYS A 50 -2.89 7.63 4.38
N VAL A 51 -4.11 7.48 3.85
CA VAL A 51 -4.88 6.22 3.95
C VAL A 51 -4.15 5.06 3.23
N THR A 52 -3.64 5.28 2.02
CA THR A 52 -2.91 4.23 1.29
C THR A 52 -1.66 3.75 2.03
N TRP A 53 -0.94 4.66 2.68
CA TRP A 53 0.22 4.32 3.48
C TRP A 53 -0.12 3.66 4.82
N ILE A 54 -1.27 3.98 5.42
CA ILE A 54 -1.80 3.22 6.57
C ILE A 54 -2.08 1.77 6.15
N ILE A 55 -2.74 1.57 5.00
CA ILE A 55 -3.01 0.23 4.44
C ILE A 55 -1.69 -0.51 4.20
N TYR A 56 -0.70 0.15 3.58
CA TYR A 56 0.64 -0.40 3.39
C TYR A 56 1.21 -0.89 4.73
N SER A 57 1.21 -0.05 5.76
CA SER A 57 1.73 -0.44 7.08
C SER A 57 0.99 -1.62 7.71
N VAL A 58 -0.34 -1.68 7.57
CA VAL A 58 -1.16 -2.79 8.07
C VAL A 58 -0.82 -4.09 7.36
N VAL A 59 -0.69 -4.07 6.02
CA VAL A 59 -0.32 -5.24 5.21
C VAL A 59 1.02 -5.82 5.66
N TYR A 60 2.03 -4.98 5.89
CA TYR A 60 3.34 -5.44 6.34
C TYR A 60 3.37 -5.88 7.82
N SER A 61 2.47 -5.37 8.65
CA SER A 61 2.35 -5.75 10.07
C SER A 61 1.50 -7.00 10.31
N LEU A 62 0.76 -7.48 9.29
CA LEU A 62 -0.18 -8.61 9.40
C LEU A 62 0.50 -9.88 9.94
N TYR A 63 1.76 -10.12 9.57
CA TYR A 63 2.55 -11.27 10.01
C TYR A 63 2.68 -11.30 11.54
N PHE A 64 3.00 -10.15 12.11
CA PHE A 64 3.19 -9.99 13.54
C PHE A 64 1.86 -10.03 14.29
N TYR A 65 0.80 -9.43 13.73
CA TYR A 65 -0.55 -9.55 14.29
C TYR A 65 -1.08 -10.99 14.29
N GLY A 66 -0.70 -11.80 13.30
CA GLY A 66 -1.00 -13.22 13.24
C GLY A 66 -0.22 -14.10 14.22
N GLY A 67 0.65 -13.53 15.06
CA GLY A 67 1.50 -14.29 15.98
C GLY A 67 2.84 -14.74 15.39
N GLY A 68 3.29 -14.09 14.30
CA GLY A 68 4.60 -14.30 13.69
C GLY A 68 4.79 -15.73 13.21
N ARG A 69 5.74 -16.47 13.80
CA ARG A 69 6.05 -17.87 13.44
C ARG A 69 4.87 -18.84 13.65
N LYS A 70 3.87 -18.46 14.44
CA LYS A 70 2.64 -19.24 14.64
C LYS A 70 1.47 -18.78 13.76
N ALA A 71 1.70 -17.82 12.85
CA ALA A 71 0.66 -17.34 11.96
C ALA A 71 0.10 -18.46 11.10
N SER A 72 -1.23 -18.45 10.91
CA SER A 72 -1.88 -19.44 10.06
C SER A 72 -1.37 -19.32 8.62
N GLN A 73 -1.23 -20.46 7.95
CA GLN A 73 -0.79 -20.51 6.56
C GLN A 73 -1.69 -19.66 5.65
N GLN A 74 -2.99 -19.58 5.97
CA GLN A 74 -3.96 -18.74 5.26
C GLN A 74 -3.64 -17.24 5.39
N LEU A 75 -3.32 -16.76 6.59
CA LEU A 75 -2.90 -15.36 6.81
C LEU A 75 -1.61 -15.05 6.05
N CYS A 76 -0.68 -16.01 6.03
CA CYS A 76 0.61 -15.88 5.35
C CYS A 76 0.45 -15.77 3.83
N VAL A 77 -0.43 -16.57 3.21
CA VAL A 77 -0.76 -16.49 1.79
C VAL A 77 -1.41 -15.14 1.45
N VAL A 78 -2.38 -14.71 2.26
CA VAL A 78 -3.07 -13.43 2.05
C VAL A 78 -2.08 -12.27 2.15
N GLN A 79 -1.24 -12.25 3.17
CA GLN A 79 -0.23 -11.21 3.34
C GLN A 79 0.77 -11.20 2.19
N ALA A 80 1.30 -12.35 1.78
CA ALA A 80 2.24 -12.43 0.67
C ALA A 80 1.63 -11.85 -0.62
N SER A 81 0.34 -12.09 -0.85
CA SER A 81 -0.40 -11.54 -1.99
C SER A 81 -0.62 -10.03 -1.88
N LEU A 82 -0.89 -9.53 -0.69
CA LEU A 82 -1.05 -8.10 -0.43
C LEU A 82 0.29 -7.34 -0.56
N ILE A 83 1.39 -7.93 -0.12
CA ILE A 83 2.73 -7.34 -0.22
C ILE A 83 3.14 -7.12 -1.67
N GLN A 84 2.74 -7.99 -2.60
CA GLN A 84 3.04 -7.77 -4.02
C GLN A 84 2.27 -6.59 -4.63
N GLY A 85 1.06 -6.30 -4.12
CA GLY A 85 0.23 -5.18 -4.57
C GLY A 85 0.52 -3.87 -3.85
N ALA A 86 1.20 -3.89 -2.71
CA ALA A 86 1.43 -2.71 -1.88
C ALA A 86 2.43 -1.69 -2.48
N PRO A 87 3.60 -2.10 -3.05
CA PRO A 87 4.51 -1.18 -3.72
C PRO A 87 3.89 -0.43 -4.91
N PRO A 88 3.20 -1.09 -5.88
CA PRO A 88 2.62 -0.36 -7.00
C PRO A 88 1.48 0.57 -6.54
N MET A 89 0.71 0.20 -5.51
CA MET A 89 -0.25 1.11 -4.86
C MET A 89 0.45 2.38 -4.34
N ALA A 90 1.57 2.24 -3.63
CA ALA A 90 2.29 3.37 -3.05
C ALA A 90 2.85 4.32 -4.13
N VAL A 91 3.36 3.76 -5.23
CA VAL A 91 3.84 4.56 -6.38
C VAL A 91 2.69 5.35 -7.01
N VAL A 92 1.55 4.70 -7.26
CA VAL A 92 0.38 5.35 -7.87
C VAL A 92 -0.20 6.42 -6.94
N ALA A 93 -0.28 6.17 -5.64
CA ALA A 93 -0.71 7.17 -4.66
C ALA A 93 0.23 8.38 -4.62
N SER A 94 1.54 8.16 -4.69
CA SER A 94 2.56 9.22 -4.75
C SER A 94 2.40 10.06 -6.01
N LEU A 95 2.23 9.42 -7.17
CA LEU A 95 1.98 10.09 -8.44
C LEU A 95 0.71 10.94 -8.41
N SER A 96 -0.38 10.43 -7.82
CA SER A 96 -1.62 11.19 -7.65
C SER A 96 -1.40 12.50 -6.88
N VAL A 97 -0.59 12.49 -5.81
CA VAL A 97 -0.25 13.69 -5.04
C VAL A 97 0.61 14.65 -5.85
N VAL A 98 1.63 14.14 -6.53
CA VAL A 98 2.53 14.96 -7.38
C VAL A 98 1.73 15.65 -8.47
N ILE A 99 0.88 14.90 -9.18
CA ILE A 99 0.01 15.45 -10.24
C ILE A 99 -0.93 16.50 -9.65
N SER A 100 -1.64 16.18 -8.56
CA SER A 100 -2.57 17.14 -7.93
C SER A 100 -1.87 18.43 -7.49
N THR A 101 -0.65 18.31 -6.96
CA THR A 101 0.15 19.46 -6.51
C THR A 101 0.64 20.27 -7.71
N TRP A 102 1.20 19.60 -8.72
CA TRP A 102 1.67 20.22 -9.96
C TRP A 102 0.55 20.97 -10.69
N SER A 103 -0.61 20.31 -10.84
CA SER A 103 -1.83 20.90 -11.41
C SER A 103 -2.26 22.14 -10.64
N THR A 104 -2.21 22.12 -9.30
CA THR A 104 -2.61 23.28 -8.49
C THR A 104 -1.70 24.48 -8.75
N PHE A 105 -0.39 24.27 -8.93
CA PHE A 105 0.56 25.36 -9.19
C PHE A 105 0.58 25.85 -10.65
N HIS A 106 0.42 24.94 -11.61
CA HIS A 106 0.54 25.29 -13.04
C HIS A 106 -0.78 25.65 -13.71
N TRP A 107 -1.92 25.18 -13.20
CA TRP A 107 -3.23 25.40 -13.85
C TRP A 107 -3.91 26.70 -13.43
N GLN A 108 -3.20 27.53 -12.67
CA GLN A 108 -3.67 28.85 -12.27
C GLN A 108 -3.60 29.87 -13.43
N ASP A 109 -2.89 29.55 -14.53
CA ASP A 109 -2.65 30.46 -15.67
C ASP A 109 -3.32 30.05 -17.00
N HIS A 110 -3.94 28.86 -17.11
CA HIS A 110 -4.53 28.38 -18.37
C HIS A 110 -5.91 27.73 -18.16
N ASP A 111 -6.96 28.38 -18.68
CA ASP A 111 -8.30 27.81 -18.81
C ASP A 111 -8.25 26.55 -19.70
N HIS A 112 -8.34 25.38 -19.07
CA HIS A 112 -8.32 24.10 -19.78
C HIS A 112 -9.75 23.58 -19.99
N PRO A 113 -10.30 23.65 -21.21
CA PRO A 113 -11.70 23.30 -21.50
C PRO A 113 -12.02 21.81 -21.30
N PHE A 114 -11.01 20.94 -21.17
CA PHE A 114 -11.20 19.51 -20.97
C PHE A 114 -11.55 19.16 -19.52
N ILE A 115 -11.03 19.90 -18.54
CA ILE A 115 -11.22 19.61 -17.12
C ILE A 115 -12.46 20.28 -16.56
N ASP A 116 -12.79 21.47 -17.03
CA ASP A 116 -14.07 22.14 -16.70
C ASP A 116 -15.29 21.34 -17.14
N ARG A 117 -15.13 20.50 -18.17
CA ARG A 117 -16.19 19.63 -18.68
C ARG A 117 -16.38 18.36 -17.84
N ILE A 118 -15.42 18.02 -16.97
CA ILE A 118 -15.49 16.83 -16.14
C ILE A 118 -16.23 17.17 -14.84
N PRO A 119 -17.29 16.41 -14.48
CA PRO A 119 -17.96 16.61 -13.21
C PRO A 119 -17.00 16.35 -12.05
N ARG A 120 -16.96 17.26 -11.07
CA ARG A 120 -16.10 17.18 -9.87
C ARG A 120 -16.03 15.79 -9.21
N PRO A 121 -17.14 15.04 -8.99
CA PRO A 121 -17.05 13.72 -8.38
C PRO A 121 -16.28 12.70 -9.25
N LEU A 122 -16.40 12.79 -10.58
CA LEU A 122 -15.68 11.91 -11.50
C LEU A 122 -14.17 12.20 -11.47
N TRP A 123 -13.80 13.49 -11.41
CA TRP A 123 -12.40 13.91 -11.24
C TRP A 123 -11.81 13.36 -9.94
N PHE A 124 -12.52 13.50 -8.82
CA PHE A 124 -12.09 12.92 -7.54
C PHE A 124 -11.95 11.40 -7.64
N PHE A 125 -12.92 10.70 -8.22
CA PHE A 125 -12.86 9.25 -8.39
C PHE A 125 -11.65 8.81 -9.24
N MET A 126 -11.37 9.51 -10.34
CA MET A 126 -10.22 9.22 -11.21
C MET A 126 -8.87 9.39 -10.50
N ILE A 127 -8.76 10.29 -9.53
CA ILE A 127 -7.51 10.52 -8.78
C ILE A 127 -7.39 9.57 -7.56
N LEU A 128 -8.51 9.26 -6.90
CA LEU A 128 -8.53 8.49 -5.66
C LEU A 128 -8.54 6.97 -5.88
N ALA A 129 -9.28 6.48 -6.87
CA ALA A 129 -9.50 5.05 -7.08
C ALA A 129 -8.26 4.27 -7.57
N PRO A 130 -7.37 4.80 -8.43
CA PRO A 130 -6.25 4.04 -9.00
C PRO A 130 -5.38 3.26 -8.01
N PRO A 131 -4.90 3.82 -6.88
CA PRO A 131 -4.06 3.07 -5.96
C PRO A 131 -4.76 1.81 -5.39
N TYR A 132 -6.05 1.90 -5.10
CA TYR A 132 -6.83 0.77 -4.59
C TYR A 132 -7.12 -0.28 -5.65
N ILE A 133 -7.41 0.16 -6.89
CA ILE A 133 -7.61 -0.75 -8.02
C ILE A 133 -6.31 -1.52 -8.27
N VAL A 134 -5.16 -0.85 -8.26
CA VAL A 134 -3.86 -1.48 -8.46
C VAL A 134 -3.55 -2.48 -7.34
N LEU A 135 -3.79 -2.11 -6.08
CA LEU A 135 -3.65 -3.05 -4.95
C LEU A 135 -4.52 -4.30 -5.19
N PHE A 136 -5.81 -4.12 -5.46
CA PHE A 136 -6.73 -5.22 -5.64
C PHE A 136 -6.36 -6.10 -6.84
N MET A 137 -6.02 -5.51 -7.98
CA MET A 137 -5.69 -6.24 -9.21
C MET A 137 -4.40 -7.06 -9.04
N PHE A 138 -3.34 -6.49 -8.49
CA PHE A 138 -2.08 -7.22 -8.28
C PHE A 138 -2.24 -8.31 -7.21
N SER A 139 -2.90 -8.00 -6.09
CA SER A 139 -3.13 -8.98 -5.04
C SER A 139 -4.07 -10.11 -5.47
N LEU A 140 -5.10 -9.81 -6.25
CA LEU A 140 -6.00 -10.83 -6.80
C LEU A 140 -5.29 -11.68 -7.85
N ALA A 141 -4.56 -11.08 -8.79
CA ALA A 141 -3.82 -11.82 -9.81
C ALA A 141 -2.82 -12.79 -9.18
N PHE A 142 -2.07 -12.31 -8.19
CA PHE A 142 -1.11 -13.15 -7.47
C PHE A 142 -1.81 -14.20 -6.61
N GLY A 143 -2.89 -13.84 -5.92
CA GLY A 143 -3.69 -14.79 -5.15
C GLY A 143 -4.21 -15.93 -6.03
N LEU A 144 -4.87 -15.61 -7.15
CA LEU A 144 -5.42 -16.58 -8.12
C LEU A 144 -4.35 -17.49 -8.70
N PHE A 145 -3.17 -16.96 -9.02
CA PHE A 145 -2.05 -17.74 -9.54
C PHE A 145 -1.56 -18.80 -8.53
N ASN A 146 -1.73 -18.54 -7.24
CA ASN A 146 -1.22 -19.40 -6.16
C ASN A 146 -2.27 -20.34 -5.55
N ILE A 147 -3.55 -20.24 -5.94
CA ILE A 147 -4.60 -21.18 -5.54
C ILE A 147 -4.23 -22.58 -6.07
N GLY A 148 -3.81 -23.46 -5.16
CA GLY A 148 -3.48 -24.86 -5.46
C GLY A 148 -1.99 -25.15 -5.74
N LYS A 149 -1.10 -24.15 -5.74
CA LYS A 149 0.33 -24.32 -6.04
C LYS A 149 1.31 -23.81 -4.98
N GLY A 150 0.88 -22.91 -4.09
CA GLY A 150 1.78 -22.20 -3.18
C GLY A 150 1.64 -22.62 -1.72
N LEU A 151 2.74 -23.06 -1.11
CA LEU A 151 2.91 -23.09 0.35
C LEU A 151 3.53 -21.74 0.78
N ALA A 152 2.79 -20.92 1.52
CA ALA A 152 3.36 -19.72 2.13
C ALA A 152 4.14 -20.10 3.38
N ARG A 153 5.43 -19.74 3.42
CA ARG A 153 6.29 -19.96 4.59
C ARG A 153 6.89 -18.64 5.08
N PRO A 154 7.00 -18.45 6.41
CA PRO A 154 7.68 -17.29 6.99
C PRO A 154 9.19 -17.52 6.97
N THR A 155 9.82 -17.20 5.83
CA THR A 155 11.24 -17.51 5.57
C THR A 155 12.21 -16.42 6.05
N ASN A 156 11.79 -15.14 6.07
CA ASN A 156 12.64 -14.00 6.43
C ASN A 156 12.46 -13.52 7.89
N GLY A 157 11.52 -14.10 8.64
CA GLY A 157 11.18 -13.64 10.00
C GLY A 157 10.47 -12.27 10.10
N LEU A 158 10.34 -11.54 8.99
CA LEU A 158 9.66 -10.23 8.91
C LEU A 158 8.30 -10.28 8.19
N TYR A 159 8.23 -11.02 7.09
CA TYR A 159 7.03 -11.16 6.26
C TYR A 159 6.99 -12.54 5.61
N CYS A 160 5.79 -12.89 5.14
CA CYS A 160 5.55 -14.14 4.43
C CYS A 160 5.94 -14.03 2.96
N SER A 161 6.70 -15.01 2.47
CA SER A 161 6.92 -15.19 1.04
C SER A 161 6.30 -16.52 0.60
N ILE A 162 5.80 -16.55 -0.63
CA ILE A 162 5.37 -17.80 -1.25
C ILE A 162 6.50 -18.35 -2.10
N TRP A 163 6.67 -19.67 -2.00
CA TRP A 163 7.62 -20.44 -2.77
C TRP A 163 6.84 -21.24 -3.81
N LEU A 164 7.26 -21.13 -5.06
CA LEU A 164 6.82 -22.03 -6.11
C LEU A 164 7.73 -23.26 -6.04
N GLU A 165 7.14 -24.43 -5.78
CA GLU A 165 7.85 -25.69 -5.93
C GLU A 165 8.26 -25.82 -7.42
N PRO A 166 9.54 -26.02 -7.75
CA PRO A 166 10.05 -25.98 -9.13
C PRO A 166 9.54 -27.12 -10.04
N ASP A 167 8.74 -28.05 -9.54
CA ASP A 167 8.31 -29.26 -10.26
C ASP A 167 7.14 -29.03 -11.25
N SER A 168 6.77 -27.77 -11.53
CA SER A 168 5.61 -27.41 -12.36
C SER A 168 5.94 -26.51 -13.56
N MET A 169 7.20 -26.52 -14.01
CA MET A 169 7.64 -25.93 -15.29
C MET A 169 8.08 -27.01 -16.28
#